data_AF-A0A7S3JKF8-F1
#
_entry.id   AF-A0A7S3JKF8-F1
#
_cell.length_a   1.000
_cell.length_b   1.000
_cell.length_c   1.000
_cell.angle_alpha   90.00
_cell.angle_beta   90.00
_cell.angle_gamma   90.00
#
_symmetry.space_group_name_H-M   'P 1'
#
loop_
_entity.id
_entity.type
_entity.pdbx_description
1 polymer ?
#
loop_
_entity_poly.entity_id
_entity_poly.type
_entity_poly.pdbx_seq_one_letter_code
_entity_poly.pdbx_strand_id
1 'polypeptide(L)'
;AGSAEQPIAYDKVVIKIFEGDQHGAEFKKLNPARQVPVLVDGDFVLAESHSILRYLAESRALPDHWYPKDLRKRARVDEYLDWHHTHLREGVHTYLIKKTLYPVFGIDVSEDEFNSLRKILQVSLKYMEDKLSKHKYLCGDQISIADLSAFCEIIDTKLLPDVDISKYVLIVDWMDIMLAIPAIKKVHAGLLSQIEGSMKNMKAKL
;
A
#
# COMPACT_ATOMS: atom_id res chain seq x y z
N ALA A 1 12.91 10.01 22.85
CA ALA A 1 13.67 8.75 22.98
C ALA A 1 12.73 7.62 22.63
N GLY A 2 12.80 7.13 21.38
CA GLY A 2 11.89 6.10 20.90
C GLY A 2 12.27 4.75 21.48
N SER A 3 11.39 4.12 22.24
CA SER A 3 11.50 2.69 22.47
C SER A 3 11.54 2.03 21.10
N ALA A 4 12.59 1.28 20.79
CA ALA A 4 12.64 0.49 19.57
C ALA A 4 11.40 -0.41 19.57
N GLU A 5 10.51 -0.21 18.59
CA GLU A 5 9.33 -1.04 18.44
C GLU A 5 9.79 -2.49 18.28
N GLN A 6 9.28 -3.37 19.13
CA GLN A 6 9.64 -4.77 19.01
C GLN A 6 8.91 -5.39 17.81
N PRO A 7 9.63 -6.15 16.96
CA PRO A 7 9.00 -6.81 15.83
C PRO A 7 7.95 -7.82 16.32
N ILE A 8 6.79 -7.82 15.69
CA ILE A 8 5.79 -8.87 15.91
C ILE A 8 6.33 -10.14 15.24
N ALA A 9 6.50 -11.21 16.00
CA ALA A 9 6.83 -12.53 15.45
C ALA A 9 5.64 -13.09 14.67
N TYR A 10 5.91 -13.66 13.49
CA TYR A 10 4.89 -14.28 12.65
C TYR A 10 5.50 -15.39 11.81
N ASP A 11 4.70 -16.40 11.49
CA ASP A 11 5.03 -17.42 10.51
C ASP A 11 4.54 -16.98 9.13
N LYS A 12 5.47 -16.88 8.18
CA LYS A 12 5.15 -16.48 6.80
C LYS A 12 4.76 -17.70 5.98
N VAL A 13 3.49 -17.76 5.58
CA VAL A 13 3.03 -18.72 4.56
C VAL A 13 2.93 -18.00 3.21
N VAL A 14 3.65 -18.52 2.21
CA VAL A 14 3.66 -17.95 0.86
C VAL A 14 2.55 -18.58 0.03
N ILE A 15 1.70 -17.73 -0.55
CA ILE A 15 0.65 -18.12 -1.51
C ILE A 15 1.12 -17.66 -2.89
N LYS A 16 1.27 -18.60 -3.82
CA LYS A 16 1.75 -18.29 -5.17
C LYS A 16 0.58 -17.93 -6.08
N ILE A 17 0.30 -16.63 -6.15
CA ILE A 17 -0.88 -16.10 -6.85
C ILE A 17 -0.91 -16.51 -8.33
N PHE A 18 0.24 -16.53 -9.00
CA PHE A 18 0.37 -16.91 -10.41
C PHE A 18 0.23 -18.42 -10.66
N GLU A 19 0.43 -19.25 -9.65
CA GLU A 19 0.15 -20.70 -9.73
C GLU A 19 -1.31 -21.01 -9.33
N GLY A 20 -2.06 -20.02 -8.82
CA GLY A 20 -3.48 -20.15 -8.50
C GLY A 20 -3.76 -20.73 -7.11
N ASP A 21 -2.77 -20.79 -6.21
CA ASP A 21 -2.89 -21.36 -4.86
C ASP A 21 -4.11 -20.83 -4.07
N GLN A 22 -4.44 -19.55 -4.23
CA GLN A 22 -5.58 -18.87 -3.59
C GLN A 22 -6.95 -19.45 -4.00
N HIS A 23 -7.00 -20.22 -5.08
CA HIS A 23 -8.22 -20.90 -5.54
C HIS A 23 -8.38 -22.32 -5.00
N GLY A 24 -7.36 -22.85 -4.31
CA GLY A 24 -7.40 -24.14 -3.64
C GLY A 24 -8.42 -24.19 -2.49
N ALA A 25 -8.91 -25.40 -2.20
CA ALA A 25 -9.93 -25.61 -1.17
C ALA A 25 -9.46 -25.14 0.23
N GLU A 26 -8.20 -25.37 0.58
CA GLU A 26 -7.65 -24.95 1.88
C GLU A 26 -7.60 -23.43 2.04
N PHE A 27 -7.15 -22.68 1.02
CA PHE A 27 -7.14 -21.22 1.10
C PHE A 27 -8.56 -20.64 1.11
N LYS A 28 -9.49 -21.21 0.34
CA LYS A 28 -10.89 -20.77 0.32
C LYS A 28 -11.59 -20.92 1.67
N LYS A 29 -11.18 -21.90 2.50
CA LYS A 29 -11.68 -22.03 3.88
C LYS A 29 -11.22 -20.87 4.76
N LEU A 30 -10.01 -20.34 4.52
CA LEU A 30 -9.46 -19.20 5.26
C LEU A 30 -10.08 -17.87 4.80
N ASN A 31 -10.16 -17.67 3.49
CA ASN A 31 -10.78 -16.47 2.91
C ASN A 31 -11.66 -16.84 1.71
N PRO A 32 -13.00 -16.80 1.86
CA PRO A 32 -13.94 -17.05 0.76
C PRO A 32 -13.77 -16.10 -0.42
N ALA A 33 -13.25 -14.88 -0.20
CA ALA A 33 -12.94 -13.90 -1.25
C ALA A 33 -11.68 -14.28 -2.07
N ARG A 34 -10.89 -15.27 -1.60
CA ARG A 34 -9.69 -15.79 -2.28
C ARG A 34 -8.62 -14.74 -2.54
N GLN A 35 -8.51 -13.78 -1.62
CA GLN A 35 -7.53 -12.70 -1.68
C GLN A 35 -6.53 -12.80 -0.53
N VAL A 36 -5.31 -12.34 -0.79
CA VAL A 36 -4.29 -12.10 0.24
C VAL A 36 -4.27 -10.60 0.57
N PRO A 37 -3.81 -10.21 1.77
CA PRO A 37 -3.33 -11.05 2.89
C PRO A 37 -4.46 -11.68 3.71
N VAL A 38 -4.11 -12.73 4.45
CA VAL A 38 -4.93 -13.35 5.51
C VAL A 38 -4.06 -13.48 6.75
N LEU A 39 -4.59 -13.09 7.90
CA LEU A 39 -4.02 -13.33 9.23
C LEU A 39 -4.73 -14.53 9.86
N VAL A 40 -3.94 -15.43 10.45
CA VAL A 40 -4.43 -16.50 11.33
C VAL A 40 -3.78 -16.28 12.70
N ASP A 41 -4.60 -16.06 13.72
CA ASP A 41 -4.18 -15.90 15.12
C ASP A 41 -4.94 -16.90 16.00
N GLY A 42 -4.35 -18.08 16.22
CA GLY A 42 -5.03 -19.19 16.87
C GLY A 42 -6.20 -19.72 16.03
N ASP A 43 -7.41 -19.69 16.59
CA ASP A 43 -8.66 -20.02 15.92
C ASP A 43 -9.31 -18.85 15.17
N PHE A 44 -8.75 -17.64 15.33
CA PHE A 44 -9.25 -16.43 14.67
C PHE A 44 -8.60 -16.25 13.29
N VAL A 45 -9.44 -16.11 12.25
CA VAL A 45 -8.99 -15.86 10.87
C VAL A 45 -9.55 -14.52 10.41
N LEU A 46 -8.68 -13.64 9.91
CA LEU A 46 -9.04 -12.30 9.47
C LEU A 46 -8.43 -12.01 8.10
N ALA A 47 -9.26 -11.55 7.17
CA ALA A 47 -8.83 -11.00 5.88
C ALA A 47 -8.97 -9.47 5.88
N GLU A 48 -8.62 -8.83 4.75
CA GLU A 48 -8.52 -7.38 4.55
C GLU A 48 -7.32 -6.73 5.26
N SER A 49 -6.41 -6.14 4.49
CA SER A 49 -5.16 -5.56 4.99
C SER A 49 -5.39 -4.50 6.06
N HIS A 50 -6.33 -3.57 5.87
CA HIS A 50 -6.63 -2.53 6.84
C HIS A 50 -7.23 -3.09 8.13
N SER A 51 -8.08 -4.11 8.05
CA SER A 51 -8.64 -4.80 9.21
C SER A 51 -7.55 -5.53 10.00
N ILE A 52 -6.65 -6.22 9.30
CA ILE A 52 -5.46 -6.86 9.90
C ILE A 52 -4.57 -5.83 10.60
N LEU A 53 -4.31 -4.68 9.97
CA LEU A 53 -3.49 -3.61 10.56
C LEU A 53 -4.12 -3.04 11.85
N ARG A 54 -5.43 -2.78 11.85
CA ARG A 54 -6.17 -2.35 13.05
C ARG A 54 -6.09 -3.40 14.17
N TYR A 55 -6.34 -4.67 13.82
CA TYR A 55 -6.29 -5.78 14.75
C TYR A 55 -4.91 -5.95 15.39
N LEU A 56 -3.83 -5.89 14.59
CA LEU A 56 -2.47 -6.02 15.10
C LEU A 56 -2.09 -4.83 16.00
N ALA A 57 -2.49 -3.61 15.63
CA ALA A 57 -2.23 -2.43 16.44
C ALA A 57 -2.84 -2.54 17.84
N GLU A 58 -4.08 -3.01 17.94
CA GLU A 58 -4.77 -3.17 19.23
C GLU A 58 -4.33 -4.43 19.98
N SER A 59 -4.36 -5.60 19.35
CA SER A 59 -4.12 -6.89 20.00
C SER A 59 -2.67 -7.07 20.48
N ARG A 60 -1.70 -6.42 19.83
CA ARG A 60 -0.28 -6.48 20.22
C ARG A 60 0.18 -5.27 21.04
N ALA A 61 -0.77 -4.41 21.45
CA ALA A 61 -0.50 -3.20 22.22
C ALA A 61 0.61 -2.34 21.59
N LEU A 62 0.55 -2.17 20.26
CA LEU A 62 1.50 -1.30 19.56
C LEU A 62 1.33 0.16 20.02
N PRO A 63 2.36 1.01 19.82
CA PRO A 63 2.25 2.43 20.13
C PRO A 63 0.98 3.06 19.53
N ASP A 64 0.26 3.82 20.36
CA ASP A 64 -1.05 4.39 20.01
C ASP A 64 -1.03 5.26 18.72
N HIS A 65 0.12 5.74 18.26
CA HIS A 65 0.17 6.51 17.00
C HIS A 65 -0.19 5.67 15.77
N TRP A 66 0.08 4.36 15.78
CA TRP A 66 -0.28 3.47 14.66
C TRP A 66 -1.79 3.44 14.43
N TYR A 67 -2.57 3.32 15.51
CA TYR A 67 -4.02 3.37 15.49
C TYR A 67 -4.54 4.05 16.78
N PRO A 68 -4.77 5.38 16.76
CA PRO A 68 -5.07 6.16 17.96
C PRO A 68 -6.29 5.68 18.72
N LYS A 69 -6.25 5.75 20.06
CA LYS A 69 -7.42 5.54 20.93
C LYS A 69 -8.33 6.76 21.00
N ASP A 70 -7.79 7.96 20.77
CA ASP A 70 -8.60 9.17 20.66
C ASP A 70 -9.57 9.05 19.48
N LEU A 71 -10.87 9.22 19.77
CA LEU A 71 -11.94 9.00 18.81
C LEU A 71 -11.77 9.82 17.52
N ARG A 72 -11.38 11.10 17.64
CA ARG A 72 -11.28 12.00 16.48
C ARG A 72 -10.07 11.68 15.63
N LYS A 73 -8.93 11.38 16.25
CA LYS A 73 -7.71 10.95 15.54
C LYS A 73 -7.93 9.61 14.86
N ARG A 74 -8.57 8.65 15.54
CA ARG A 74 -8.96 7.35 14.98
C ARG A 74 -9.85 7.52 13.76
N ALA A 75 -10.89 8.35 13.87
CA ALA A 75 -11.81 8.63 12.77
C ALA A 75 -11.10 9.21 11.53
N ARG A 76 -10.01 9.97 11.69
CA ARG A 76 -9.19 10.47 10.57
C ARG A 76 -8.36 9.38 9.91
N VAL A 77 -7.86 8.42 10.67
CA VAL A 77 -7.18 7.23 10.13
C VAL A 77 -8.17 6.37 9.37
N ASP A 78 -9.32 6.08 9.97
CA ASP A 78 -10.38 5.27 9.33
C ASP A 78 -10.92 5.94 8.06
N GLU A 79 -11.21 7.25 8.10
CA GLU A 79 -11.60 8.05 6.92
C GLU A 79 -10.60 7.87 5.77
N TYR A 80 -9.30 7.91 6.05
CA TYR A 80 -8.28 7.75 5.01
C TYR A 80 -8.22 6.31 4.48
N LEU A 81 -8.24 5.30 5.36
CA LEU A 81 -8.14 3.89 4.96
C LEU A 81 -9.33 3.46 4.09
N ASP A 82 -10.53 3.94 4.41
CA ASP A 82 -11.72 3.64 3.63
C ASP A 82 -11.68 4.37 2.27
N TRP A 83 -11.27 5.65 2.27
CA TRP A 83 -11.04 6.42 1.04
C TRP A 83 -9.96 5.78 0.15
N HIS A 84 -8.87 5.29 0.75
CA HIS A 84 -7.71 4.72 0.07
C HIS A 84 -8.08 3.58 -0.89
N HIS A 85 -8.96 2.67 -0.47
CA HIS A 85 -9.36 1.50 -1.26
C HIS A 85 -9.94 1.84 -2.62
N THR A 86 -10.80 2.86 -2.69
CA THR A 86 -11.52 3.21 -3.93
C THR A 86 -10.91 4.40 -4.67
N HIS A 87 -9.80 4.95 -4.17
CA HIS A 87 -9.15 6.13 -4.75
C HIS A 87 -7.69 5.87 -5.06
N LEU A 88 -6.80 5.97 -4.06
CA LEU A 88 -5.36 5.84 -4.32
C LEU A 88 -5.01 4.45 -4.86
N ARG A 89 -5.53 3.39 -4.23
CA ARG A 89 -5.29 2.01 -4.66
C ARG A 89 -5.83 1.76 -6.06
N GLU A 90 -7.02 2.26 -6.37
CA GLU A 90 -7.59 2.15 -7.72
C GLU A 90 -6.74 2.92 -8.75
N GLY A 91 -6.34 4.15 -8.41
CA GLY A 91 -5.53 5.00 -9.28
C GLY A 91 -4.10 4.49 -9.54
N VAL A 92 -3.50 3.79 -8.58
CA VAL A 92 -2.13 3.26 -8.73
C VAL A 92 -2.11 1.76 -8.99
N HIS A 93 -2.58 0.95 -8.04
CA HIS A 93 -2.44 -0.50 -8.09
C HIS A 93 -3.26 -1.10 -9.24
N THR A 94 -4.53 -0.71 -9.38
CA THR A 94 -5.36 -1.20 -10.49
C THR A 94 -4.79 -0.75 -11.84
N TYR A 95 -4.28 0.49 -11.93
CA TYR A 95 -3.58 0.97 -13.12
C TYR A 95 -2.34 0.12 -13.46
N LEU A 96 -1.48 -0.14 -12.47
CA LEU A 96 -0.29 -0.96 -12.63
C LEU A 96 -0.62 -2.38 -13.10
N ILE A 97 -1.57 -3.05 -12.45
CA ILE A 97 -1.98 -4.41 -12.81
C ILE A 97 -2.56 -4.44 -14.23
N LYS A 98 -3.42 -3.49 -14.60
CA LYS A 98 -3.99 -3.40 -15.95
C LYS A 98 -2.95 -3.09 -17.01
N LYS A 99 -1.95 -2.27 -16.69
CA LYS A 99 -0.87 -1.90 -17.63
C LYS A 99 0.14 -3.02 -17.83
N THR A 100 0.42 -3.80 -16.79
CA THR A 100 1.55 -4.76 -16.78
C THR A 100 1.11 -6.21 -16.85
N LEU A 101 0.08 -6.59 -16.09
CA LEU A 101 -0.28 -7.99 -15.91
C LEU A 101 -1.41 -8.45 -16.83
N TYR A 102 -2.42 -7.61 -17.07
CA TYR A 102 -3.53 -7.96 -17.97
C TYR A 102 -3.07 -8.35 -19.39
N PRO A 103 -2.12 -7.63 -20.02
CA PRO A 103 -1.59 -8.03 -21.33
C PRO A 103 -0.91 -9.40 -21.32
N VAL A 104 -0.28 -9.80 -20.21
CA VAL A 104 0.33 -11.14 -20.08
C VAL A 104 -0.74 -12.24 -20.14
N PHE A 105 -1.96 -11.94 -19.71
CA PHE A 105 -3.11 -12.83 -19.82
C PHE A 105 -3.94 -12.62 -21.09
N GLY A 106 -3.48 -11.79 -22.03
CA GLY A 106 -4.21 -11.47 -23.26
C GLY A 106 -5.50 -10.69 -23.03
N ILE A 107 -5.59 -9.95 -21.92
CA ILE A 107 -6.72 -9.08 -21.61
C ILE A 107 -6.37 -7.67 -22.07
N ASP A 108 -7.11 -7.18 -23.06
CA ASP A 108 -6.99 -5.80 -23.53
C ASP A 108 -7.75 -4.83 -22.61
N VAL A 109 -7.16 -3.66 -22.39
CA VAL A 109 -7.73 -2.58 -21.58
C VAL A 109 -7.89 -1.35 -22.46
N SER A 110 -9.08 -0.75 -22.46
CA SER A 110 -9.38 0.40 -23.32
C SER A 110 -8.66 1.67 -22.87
N GLU A 111 -8.39 2.58 -23.80
CA GLU A 111 -7.79 3.87 -23.47
C GLU A 111 -8.71 4.73 -22.57
N ASP A 112 -10.03 4.60 -22.73
CA ASP A 112 -11.02 5.27 -21.87
C ASP A 112 -10.96 4.80 -20.41
N GLU A 113 -10.67 3.51 -20.21
CA GLU A 113 -10.47 2.94 -18.89
C GLU A 113 -9.16 3.44 -18.26
N PHE A 114 -8.06 3.47 -19.01
CA PHE A 114 -6.83 4.11 -18.55
C PHE A 114 -7.02 5.61 -18.28
N ASN A 115 -7.85 6.30 -19.07
CA ASN A 115 -8.22 7.70 -18.83
C ASN A 115 -8.92 7.90 -17.50
N SER A 116 -9.85 7.02 -17.18
CA SER A 116 -10.57 7.04 -15.91
C SER A 116 -9.63 6.81 -14.72
N LEU A 117 -8.76 5.82 -14.80
CA LEU A 117 -7.79 5.50 -13.74
C LEU A 117 -6.77 6.62 -13.53
N ARG A 118 -6.24 7.22 -14.59
CA ARG A 118 -5.34 8.39 -14.48
C ARG A 118 -6.01 9.59 -13.84
N LYS A 119 -7.30 9.81 -14.11
CA LYS A 119 -8.07 10.87 -13.44
C LYS A 119 -8.22 10.59 -11.94
N ILE A 120 -8.53 9.34 -11.56
CA ILE A 120 -8.59 8.92 -10.16
C ILE A 120 -7.24 9.13 -9.48
N LEU A 121 -6.14 8.72 -10.14
CA LEU A 121 -4.79 8.93 -9.63
C LEU A 121 -4.47 10.40 -9.41
N GLN A 122 -4.74 11.26 -10.39
CA GLN A 122 -4.47 12.69 -10.28
C GLN A 122 -5.22 13.34 -9.10
N VAL A 123 -6.49 12.99 -8.92
CA VAL A 123 -7.31 13.46 -7.78
C VAL A 123 -6.75 12.92 -6.47
N SER A 124 -6.32 11.66 -6.44
CA SER A 124 -5.76 11.01 -5.24
C SER A 124 -4.44 11.64 -4.80
N LEU A 125 -3.53 11.89 -5.74
CA LEU A 125 -2.27 12.58 -5.47
C LEU A 125 -2.51 14.00 -4.99
N LYS A 126 -3.47 14.73 -5.59
CA LYS A 126 -3.82 16.06 -5.09
C LYS A 126 -4.38 16.02 -3.66
N TYR A 127 -5.24 15.07 -3.35
CA TYR A 127 -5.80 14.91 -2.01
C TYR A 127 -4.70 14.62 -0.97
N MET A 128 -3.74 13.76 -1.29
CA MET A 128 -2.61 13.46 -0.41
C MET A 128 -1.69 14.68 -0.22
N GLU A 129 -1.34 15.38 -1.30
CA GLU A 129 -0.54 16.62 -1.23
C GLU A 129 -1.23 17.66 -0.33
N ASP A 130 -2.55 17.84 -0.47
CA ASP A 130 -3.33 18.77 0.34
C ASP A 130 -3.36 18.35 1.84
N LYS A 131 -3.32 17.04 2.16
CA LYS A 131 -3.20 16.53 3.54
C LYS A 131 -1.80 16.78 4.11
N LEU A 132 -0.75 16.46 3.34
CA LEU A 132 0.65 16.65 3.72
C LEU A 132 1.04 18.13 3.83
N SER A 133 0.31 19.03 3.18
CA SER A 133 0.50 20.48 3.36
C SER A 133 0.13 20.99 4.75
N LYS A 134 -0.65 20.22 5.51
CA LYS A 134 -1.17 20.59 6.83
C LYS A 134 -0.52 19.81 7.97
N HIS A 135 0.07 18.66 7.65
CA HIS A 135 0.50 17.66 8.62
C HIS A 135 1.76 16.95 8.12
N LYS A 136 2.58 16.48 9.06
CA LYS A 136 3.78 15.70 8.72
C LYS A 136 3.46 14.35 8.06
N TYR A 137 2.33 13.75 8.45
CA TYR A 137 1.82 12.47 7.95
C TYR A 137 0.35 12.63 7.54
N LEU A 138 -0.22 11.62 6.87
CA LEU A 138 -1.52 11.78 6.19
C LEU A 138 -2.69 12.09 7.13
N CYS A 139 -2.62 11.62 8.37
CA CYS A 139 -3.69 11.76 9.36
C CYS A 139 -3.27 12.59 10.60
N GLY A 140 -2.14 13.29 10.54
CA GLY A 140 -1.66 14.14 11.64
C GLY A 140 -0.13 14.21 11.73
N ASP A 141 0.39 14.58 12.89
CA ASP A 141 1.84 14.80 13.07
C ASP A 141 2.62 13.54 13.46
N GLN A 142 1.93 12.41 13.61
CA GLN A 142 2.53 11.10 13.87
C GLN A 142 2.14 10.10 12.77
N ILE A 143 3.08 9.21 12.44
CA ILE A 143 2.87 8.14 11.47
C ILE A 143 1.79 7.16 11.96
N SER A 144 0.97 6.67 11.03
CA SER A 144 -0.11 5.72 11.33
C SER A 144 -0.19 4.60 10.28
N ILE A 145 -1.11 3.65 10.49
CA ILE A 145 -1.40 2.60 9.49
C ILE A 145 -1.93 3.16 8.16
N ALA A 146 -2.45 4.40 8.15
CA ALA A 146 -2.81 5.10 6.92
C ALA A 146 -1.57 5.37 6.05
N ASP A 147 -0.46 5.79 6.65
CA ASP A 147 0.79 6.05 5.94
C ASP A 147 1.41 4.76 5.39
N LEU A 148 1.35 3.66 6.15
CA LEU A 148 1.81 2.35 5.67
C LEU A 148 1.03 1.89 4.43
N SER A 149 -0.30 2.06 4.46
CA SER A 149 -1.16 1.68 3.35
C SER A 149 -0.89 2.57 2.14
N ALA A 150 -0.84 3.89 2.33
CA ALA A 150 -0.53 4.82 1.26
C ALA A 150 0.84 4.58 0.61
N PHE A 151 1.84 4.19 1.41
CA PHE A 151 3.20 4.04 0.95
C PHE A 151 3.34 2.89 -0.03
N CYS A 152 2.68 1.76 0.25
CA CYS A 152 2.63 0.59 -0.64
C CYS A 152 2.15 0.99 -2.05
N GLU A 153 1.25 1.96 -2.15
CA GLU A 153 0.67 2.42 -3.40
C GLU A 153 1.55 3.49 -4.05
N ILE A 154 2.06 4.47 -3.30
CA ILE A 154 2.91 5.53 -3.85
C ILE A 154 4.24 4.98 -4.37
N ILE A 155 4.85 3.99 -3.71
CA ILE A 155 6.12 3.42 -4.18
C ILE A 155 5.97 2.71 -5.53
N ASP A 156 4.80 2.10 -5.79
CA ASP A 156 4.48 1.42 -7.04
C ASP A 156 4.43 2.37 -8.25
N THR A 157 4.23 3.68 -8.04
CA THR A 157 4.28 4.66 -9.16
C THR A 157 5.67 4.71 -9.81
N LYS A 158 6.73 4.28 -9.11
CA LYS A 158 8.08 4.19 -9.69
C LYS A 158 8.21 3.10 -10.75
N LEU A 159 7.27 2.16 -10.83
CA LEU A 159 7.19 1.15 -11.88
C LEU A 159 6.38 1.63 -13.10
N LEU A 160 5.76 2.80 -13.02
CA LEU A 160 4.89 3.36 -14.06
C LEU A 160 5.60 4.52 -14.79
N PRO A 161 6.22 4.28 -15.96
CA PRO A 161 7.03 5.29 -16.65
C PRO A 161 6.23 6.51 -17.14
N ASP A 162 4.92 6.33 -17.32
CA ASP A 162 3.97 7.35 -17.75
C ASP A 162 3.29 8.10 -16.58
N VAL A 163 3.67 7.78 -15.34
CA VAL A 163 3.19 8.47 -14.13
C VAL A 163 4.33 9.28 -13.53
N ASP A 164 4.27 10.60 -13.70
CA ASP A 164 5.17 11.53 -13.05
C ASP A 164 4.52 12.19 -11.83
N ILE A 165 5.06 11.88 -10.65
CA ILE A 165 4.65 12.48 -9.38
C ILE A 165 5.58 13.61 -8.89
N SER A 166 6.61 13.98 -9.65
CA SER A 166 7.63 14.95 -9.22
C SER A 166 7.09 16.33 -8.85
N LYS A 167 5.93 16.72 -9.43
CA LYS A 167 5.23 17.96 -9.11
C LYS A 167 4.54 17.97 -7.73
N TYR A 168 4.36 16.80 -7.11
CA TYR A 168 3.78 16.64 -5.78
C TYR A 168 4.92 16.53 -4.77
N VAL A 169 5.56 17.66 -4.50
CA VAL A 169 6.82 17.73 -3.75
C VAL A 169 6.64 17.18 -2.33
N LEU A 170 5.52 17.44 -1.68
CA LEU A 170 5.28 16.94 -0.32
C LEU A 170 5.11 15.42 -0.29
N ILE A 171 4.48 14.83 -1.31
CA ILE A 171 4.43 13.37 -1.45
C ILE A 171 5.83 12.78 -1.67
N VAL A 172 6.67 13.42 -2.50
CA VAL A 172 8.05 12.96 -2.73
C VAL A 172 8.87 13.01 -1.44
N ASP A 173 8.82 14.13 -0.71
CA ASP A 173 9.50 14.29 0.57
C ASP A 173 8.98 13.29 1.63
N TRP A 174 7.66 13.09 1.69
CA TRP A 174 7.04 12.11 2.58
C TRP A 174 7.48 10.68 2.24
N MET A 175 7.58 10.32 0.96
CA MET A 175 8.07 9.01 0.53
C MET A 175 9.53 8.77 0.96
N ASP A 176 10.38 9.80 0.92
CA ASP A 176 11.75 9.75 1.41
C ASP A 176 11.80 9.57 2.94
N ILE A 177 10.92 10.25 3.68
CA ILE A 177 10.75 10.04 5.13
C ILE A 177 10.36 8.59 5.43
N MET A 178 9.41 8.03 4.67
CA MET A 178 8.97 6.64 4.83
C MET A 178 10.09 5.64 4.52
N LEU A 179 10.86 5.87 3.45
CA LEU A 179 12.02 5.03 3.08
C LEU A 179 13.19 5.13 4.06
N ALA A 180 13.28 6.21 4.85
CA ALA A 180 14.26 6.33 5.93
C ALA A 180 13.95 5.38 7.11
N ILE A 181 12.73 4.84 7.21
CA ILE A 181 12.36 3.87 8.24
C ILE A 181 12.96 2.49 7.89
N PRO A 182 13.88 1.93 8.71
CA PRO A 182 14.60 0.71 8.37
C PRO A 182 13.69 -0.49 8.08
N ALA A 183 12.58 -0.64 8.80
CA ALA A 183 11.62 -1.71 8.60
C ALA A 183 10.92 -1.62 7.24
N ILE A 184 10.48 -0.41 6.83
CA ILE A 184 9.85 -0.17 5.53
C ILE A 184 10.83 -0.50 4.42
N LYS A 185 12.06 0.03 4.50
CA LYS A 185 13.11 -0.25 3.51
C LYS A 185 13.43 -1.74 3.40
N LYS A 186 13.50 -2.44 4.54
CA LYS A 186 13.76 -3.89 4.57
C LYS A 186 12.65 -4.70 3.89
N VAL A 187 11.38 -4.42 4.20
CA VAL A 187 10.24 -5.14 3.62
C VAL A 187 10.11 -4.88 2.11
N HIS A 188 10.45 -3.67 1.65
CA HIS A 188 10.37 -3.29 0.24
C HIS A 188 11.66 -3.53 -0.54
N ALA A 189 12.71 -4.13 0.05
CA ALA A 189 14.02 -4.27 -0.60
C ALA A 189 13.96 -4.99 -1.95
N GLY A 190 13.10 -6.01 -2.08
CA GLY A 190 12.87 -6.71 -3.35
C GLY A 190 12.26 -5.79 -4.42
N LEU A 191 11.24 -5.02 -4.07
CA LEU A 191 10.60 -4.05 -4.97
C LEU A 191 11.58 -2.94 -5.37
N LEU A 192 12.33 -2.39 -4.42
CA LEU A 192 13.32 -1.34 -4.69
C LEU A 192 14.38 -1.82 -5.69
N SER A 193 14.83 -3.06 -5.56
CA SER A 193 15.76 -3.67 -6.53
C SER A 193 15.14 -3.77 -7.93
N GLN A 194 13.85 -4.11 -8.05
CA GLN A 194 13.14 -4.14 -9.32
C GLN A 194 12.98 -2.74 -9.94
N ILE A 195 12.66 -1.74 -9.13
CA ILE A 195 12.57 -0.33 -9.54
C ILE A 195 13.92 0.13 -10.10
N GLU A 196 15.01 -0.10 -9.36
CA GLU A 196 16.36 0.27 -9.80
C GLU A 196 16.76 -0.40 -11.13
N GLY A 197 16.44 -1.69 -11.28
CA GLY A 197 16.67 -2.43 -12.52
C GLY A 197 15.88 -1.84 -13.70
N SER A 198 14.61 -1.50 -13.48
CA SER A 198 13.74 -0.91 -14.50
C SER A 198 14.23 0.46 -14.96
N MET A 199 14.66 1.33 -14.02
CA MET A 199 15.22 2.64 -14.34
C MET A 199 16.52 2.54 -15.16
N LYS A 200 17.41 1.59 -14.82
CA LYS A 200 18.66 1.36 -15.58
C LYS A 200 18.36 0.95 -17.02
N ASN A 201 17.40 0.03 -17.21
CA ASN A 201 17.00 -0.43 -18.54
C ASN A 201 16.37 0.67 -19.39
N MET A 202 15.60 1.59 -18.77
CA MET A 202 15.02 2.73 -19.47
C MET A 202 16.07 3.73 -19.93
N LYS A 203 17.03 4.08 -19.05
CA LYS A 203 18.15 4.97 -19.40
C LYS A 203 19.06 4.40 -20.49
N ALA A 204 19.21 3.09 -20.57
CA ALA A 204 20.02 2.44 -21.61
C ALA A 204 19.35 2.42 -23.00
N LYS A 205 18.05 2.73 -23.08
CA LYS A 205 17.28 2.80 -24.34
C LYS A 205 17.10 4.22 -24.88
N LEU A 206 17.55 5.23 -24.13
CA LEU A 206 17.59 6.66 -24.51
C LEU A 206 18.99 7.01 -24.98
#